data_AF-A0A2H9SCX6-F1
#
_entry.id   AF-A0A2H9SCX6-F1
#
_cell.length_a   1.000
_cell.length_b   1.000
_cell.length_c   1.000
_cell.angle_alpha   90.00
_cell.angle_beta   90.00
_cell.angle_gamma   90.00
#
_symmetry.space_group_name_H-M   'P 1'
#
loop_
_entity.id
_entity.type
_entity.pdbx_description
1 polymer ?
#
loop_
_entity_poly.entity_id
_entity_poly.type
_entity_poly.pdbx_seq_one_letter_code
_entity_poly.pdbx_strand_id
1 'polypeptide(L)' 'MSNNDLKQKIIRNKYSPQFKDQALERSDKEGLPQVAKDLGLAESLLYSWRA' A
#
# COMPACT_ATOMS: atom_id res chain seq x y z
N MET A 1 31.31 15.38 0.24
CA MET A 1 29.96 15.95 0.36
C MET A 1 29.00 14.83 0.74
N SER A 2 28.39 14.92 1.91
CA SER A 2 27.21 14.11 2.27
C SER A 2 26.03 14.53 1.40
N ASN A 3 25.25 13.57 0.91
CA ASN A 3 23.80 13.47 1.09
C ASN A 3 23.29 12.20 0.40
N ASN A 4 22.71 11.34 1.24
CA ASN A 4 21.76 10.28 0.88
C ASN A 4 20.87 10.73 -0.27
N ASP A 5 20.55 9.82 -1.20
CA ASP A 5 19.16 9.58 -1.58
C ASP A 5 19.07 8.60 -2.75
N LEU A 6 18.22 7.59 -2.57
CA LEU A 6 17.51 6.94 -3.67
C LEU A 6 18.38 6.18 -4.66
N LYS A 7 18.84 4.97 -4.29
CA LYS A 7 18.79 3.89 -5.30
C LYS A 7 18.59 2.54 -4.66
N GLN A 8 17.34 2.10 -4.76
CA GLN A 8 17.02 0.72 -5.12
C GLN A 8 17.30 -0.28 -4.00
N LYS A 9 16.65 -0.09 -2.83
CA LYS A 9 16.28 -1.28 -2.07
C LYS A 9 15.25 -2.01 -2.90
N ILE A 10 15.74 -2.97 -3.69
CA ILE A 10 14.99 -3.96 -4.43
C ILE A 10 14.15 -4.71 -3.41
N ILE A 11 12.98 -4.17 -3.07
CA ILE A 11 11.98 -4.86 -2.30
C ILE A 11 10.91 -5.22 -3.32
N ARG A 12 10.78 -6.52 -3.57
CA ARG A 12 9.68 -7.17 -4.29
C ARG A 12 8.34 -6.88 -3.60
N ASN A 13 7.93 -5.62 -3.54
CA ASN A 13 6.58 -5.22 -3.19
C ASN A 13 5.99 -4.62 -4.45
N LYS A 14 4.97 -5.29 -4.97
CA LYS A 14 4.19 -4.87 -6.14
C LYS A 14 3.53 -3.49 -5.96
N TYR A 15 3.60 -2.91 -4.75
CA TYR A 15 2.94 -1.69 -4.33
C TYR A 15 3.88 -0.80 -3.52
N SER A 16 3.98 0.48 -3.91
CA SER A 16 4.72 1.51 -3.20
C SER A 16 4.10 1.83 -1.83
N PRO A 17 4.87 2.28 -0.84
CA PRO A 17 4.35 2.67 0.47
C PRO A 17 3.20 3.69 0.39
N GLN A 18 3.36 4.70 -0.46
CA GLN A 18 2.32 5.73 -0.67
C GLN A 18 1.00 5.15 -1.19
N PHE A 19 1.08 4.11 -2.03
CA PHE A 19 -0.11 3.43 -2.54
C PHE A 19 -0.81 2.64 -1.44
N LYS A 20 -0.05 2.00 -0.55
CA LYS A 20 -0.61 1.28 0.60
C LYS A 20 -1.30 2.24 1.57
N ASP A 21 -0.66 3.37 1.89
CA ASP A 21 -1.26 4.42 2.72
C ASP A 21 -2.59 4.91 2.14
N GLN A 22 -2.61 5.25 0.85
CA GLN A 22 -3.84 5.70 0.18
C GLN A 22 -4.92 4.62 0.17
N ALA A 23 -4.55 3.36 -0.07
CA ALA A 23 -5.48 2.24 -0.03
C ALA A 23 -6.05 2.03 1.38
N LEU A 24 -5.23 2.16 2.42
CA LEU A 24 -5.64 2.05 3.82
C LEU A 24 -6.55 3.20 4.24
N GLU A 25 -6.22 4.43 3.86
CA GLU A 25 -7.03 5.61 4.19
C GLU A 25 -8.42 5.53 3.54
N ARG A 26 -8.47 5.10 2.27
CA ARG A 26 -9.75 4.80 1.60
C ARG A 26 -10.47 3.65 2.27
N SER A 27 -9.75 2.60 2.67
CA SER A 27 -10.35 1.43 3.33
C SER A 27 -10.98 1.77 4.68
N ASP A 28 -10.47 2.78 5.37
CA ASP A 28 -11.04 3.28 6.63
C ASP A 28 -12.32 4.10 6.39
N LYS A 29 -12.38 4.86 5.29
CA LYS A 29 -13.54 5.71 4.91
C LYS A 29 -14.65 4.96 4.20
N GLU A 30 -14.30 4.16 3.20
CA GLU A 30 -15.21 3.48 2.26
C GLU A 30 -15.41 2.00 2.61
N GLY A 31 -14.52 1.43 3.42
CA GLY A 31 -14.50 0.03 3.79
C GLY A 31 -13.52 -0.80 2.96
N LEU A 32 -12.76 -1.66 3.66
CA LEU A 32 -11.84 -2.65 3.08
C LEU A 32 -12.42 -3.43 1.87
N PRO A 33 -13.62 -4.04 1.92
CA PRO A 33 -14.14 -4.82 0.79
C PRO A 33 -14.45 -3.96 -0.45
N GLN A 34 -14.83 -2.70 -0.26
CA GLN A 34 -15.11 -1.78 -1.37
C GLN A 34 -13.81 -1.38 -2.07
N VAL A 35 -12.79 -1.02 -1.28
CA VAL A 35 -11.48 -0.59 -1.78
C VAL A 35 -10.68 -1.76 -2.35
N ALA A 36 -10.82 -2.96 -1.79
CA ALA A 36 -10.25 -4.18 -2.36
C ALA A 36 -10.79 -4.43 -3.79
N LYS A 37 -12.11 -4.29 -3.98
CA LYS A 37 -12.73 -4.43 -5.30
C LYS A 37 -12.31 -3.31 -6.26
N ASP A 38 -12.29 -2.07 -5.80
CA ASP A 38 -11.90 -0.89 -6.60
C ASP A 38 -10.45 -0.99 -7.08
N LEU A 39 -9.53 -1.35 -6.18
CA LEU A 39 -8.11 -1.48 -6.48
C LEU A 39 -7.75 -2.84 -7.12
N GLY A 40 -8.71 -3.76 -7.24
CA GLY A 40 -8.47 -5.12 -7.72
C GLY A 40 -7.52 -5.93 -6.84
N LEU A 41 -7.54 -5.68 -5.53
CA LEU A 41 -6.71 -6.34 -4.52
C LEU A 41 -7.50 -7.38 -3.75
N ALA A 42 -6.80 -8.37 -3.22
CA ALA A 42 -7.39 -9.28 -2.24
C ALA A 42 -7.60 -8.55 -0.91
N GLU A 43 -8.73 -8.75 -0.25
CA GLU A 43 -9.00 -8.20 1.08
C GLU A 43 -7.91 -8.63 2.09
N SER A 44 -7.44 -9.87 2.01
CA SER A 44 -6.34 -10.39 2.82
C SER A 44 -5.04 -9.58 2.67
N LEU A 45 -4.80 -9.00 1.49
CA LEU A 45 -3.64 -8.14 1.23
C LEU A 45 -3.77 -6.80 1.94
N LEU A 46 -4.97 -6.21 1.95
CA LEU A 46 -5.25 -4.97 2.68
C LEU A 46 -5.18 -5.21 4.21
N TYR A 47 -5.69 -6.32 4.71
CA TYR A 47 -5.51 -6.73 6.11
C TYR A 47 -4.02 -6.86 6.47
N SER A 48 -3.21 -7.41 5.57
CA SER A 48 -1.75 -7.52 5.77
C SER A 48 -1.03 -6.16 5.76
N TRP A 49 -1.68 -5.08 5.32
CA TRP A 49 -1.14 -3.72 5.40
C TRP A 49 -1.62 -2.95 6.63
N ARG A 50 -2.73 -3.38 7.26
CA ARG A 50 -3.21 -2.86 8.56
C ARG A 50 -2.40 -3.36 9.75
N ALA A 51 -1.75 -4.53 9.60
CA ALA A 51 -0.93 -5.17 10.65
C ALA A 51 0.37 -4.41 10.90
#